data_AF-A0A7Z0LE83-F1
#
_entry.id   AF-A0A7Z0LE83-F1
#
_cell.length_a   1.000
_cell.length_b   1.000
_cell.length_c   1.000
_cell.angle_alpha   90.00
_cell.angle_beta   90.00
_cell.angle_gamma   90.00
#
_symmetry.space_group_name_H-M   'P 1'
#
loop_
_entity.id
_entity.type
_entity.pdbx_description
1 polymer ?
#
loop_
_entity_poly.entity_id
_entity_poly.type
_entity_poly.pdbx_seq_one_letter_code
_entity_poly.pdbx_strand_id
1 'polypeptide(L)' 'MDYNTQKLLGIQDLDITFKEEWHSFRKDKRNRLSQIIEGSLEKRPSYCPSCGVAWESTKDVYAHGTTPKKRKIQ' A
#
# COMPACT_ATOMS: atom_id res chain seq x y z
N MET A 1 -10.93 -11.20 -13.15
CA MET A 1 -12.06 -12.14 -12.96
C MET A 1 -13.06 -11.87 -14.07
N ASP A 2 -13.63 -12.88 -14.70
CA ASP A 2 -14.60 -12.67 -15.78
C ASP A 2 -15.98 -12.25 -15.25
N TYR A 3 -16.77 -11.65 -16.13
CA TYR A 3 -18.10 -11.09 -15.82
C TYR A 3 -19.08 -12.13 -15.24
N ASN A 4 -19.03 -13.38 -15.73
CA ASN A 4 -19.95 -14.43 -15.27
C ASN A 4 -19.60 -14.86 -13.84
N THR A 5 -18.31 -14.97 -13.53
CA THR A 5 -17.83 -15.26 -12.17
C THR A 5 -18.19 -14.13 -11.19
N GLN A 6 -18.05 -12.86 -11.58
CA GLN A 6 -18.46 -11.72 -10.74
C GLN A 6 -19.97 -11.74 -10.44
N LYS A 7 -20.79 -12.00 -11.47
CA LYS A 7 -22.25 -12.06 -11.35
C LYS A 7 -22.73 -13.22 -10.47
N LEU A 8 -22.12 -14.41 -10.63
CA LEU A 8 -22.47 -15.61 -9.86
C LEU A 8 -22.20 -15.42 -8.36
N LEU A 9 -21.13 -14.72 -8.02
CA LEU A 9 -20.71 -14.47 -6.64
C LEU A 9 -21.45 -13.28 -6.00
N GLY A 10 -22.37 -12.61 -6.72
CA GLY A 10 -23.09 -11.45 -6.20
C GLY A 10 -22.17 -10.26 -5.89
N ILE A 11 -20.97 -10.22 -6.49
CA ILE A 11 -20.01 -9.14 -6.30
C ILE A 11 -20.51 -7.95 -7.11
N GLN A 12 -21.27 -7.08 -6.46
CA GLN A 12 -21.61 -5.77 -7.00
C GLN A 12 -20.57 -4.78 -6.47
N ASP A 13 -19.57 -4.45 -7.28
CA ASP A 13 -18.58 -3.39 -6.99
C ASP A 13 -19.21 -1.98 -6.96
N LEU A 14 -20.54 -1.86 -6.83
CA LEU A 14 -21.29 -0.60 -6.87
C LEU A 14 -21.12 0.23 -5.58
N ASP A 15 -20.82 -0.42 -4.45
CA ASP A 15 -20.72 0.23 -3.13
C ASP A 15 -19.31 0.22 -2.53
N ILE A 16 -18.27 -0.02 -3.35
CA ILE A 16 -16.89 0.13 -2.87
C ILE A 16 -16.59 1.62 -2.75
N THR A 17 -16.73 2.13 -1.53
CA THR A 17 -16.38 3.49 -1.16
C THR A 17 -14.93 3.53 -0.66
N PHE A 18 -14.14 4.44 -1.24
CA PHE A 18 -12.78 4.72 -0.78
C PHE A 18 -12.76 6.04 -0.03
N LYS A 19 -11.77 6.24 0.83
CA LYS A 19 -11.58 7.51 1.53
C LYS A 19 -11.33 8.62 0.50
N GLU A 20 -11.94 9.79 0.69
CA GLU A 20 -11.78 10.93 -0.24
C GLU A 20 -10.31 11.28 -0.52
N GLU A 21 -9.46 11.19 0.52
CA GLU A 21 -8.01 11.44 0.44
C GLU A 21 -7.24 10.46 -0.48
N TRP A 22 -7.86 9.36 -0.90
CA TRP A 22 -7.28 8.38 -1.81
C TRP A 22 -7.58 8.68 -3.28
N HIS A 23 -8.51 9.58 -3.56
CA HIS A 23 -8.89 9.92 -4.92
C HIS A 23 -7.94 10.98 -5.49
N SER A 24 -7.19 10.61 -6.53
CA SER A 24 -6.39 11.56 -7.31
C SER A 24 -6.82 11.54 -8.78
N PHE A 25 -6.45 12.57 -9.54
CA PHE A 25 -6.74 12.65 -10.97
C PHE A 25 -5.45 12.71 -11.77
N ARG A 26 -5.36 11.90 -12.82
CA ARG A 26 -4.26 11.96 -13.78
C ARG A 26 -4.79 11.95 -15.19
N LYS A 27 -4.04 12.60 -16.08
CA LYS A 27 -4.29 12.50 -17.52
C LYS A 27 -3.60 11.27 -18.06
N ASP A 28 -4.31 10.48 -18.86
CA ASP A 28 -3.72 9.37 -19.58
C ASP A 28 -2.85 9.86 -20.76
N LYS A 29 -2.23 8.92 -21.49
CA LYS A 29 -1.41 9.21 -22.68
C LYS A 29 -2.21 9.88 -23.82
N ARG A 30 -3.54 9.89 -23.76
CA ARG A 30 -4.47 10.49 -24.72
C ARG A 30 -5.10 11.77 -24.17
N ASN A 31 -4.53 12.34 -23.10
CA ASN A 31 -4.95 13.57 -22.45
C ASN A 31 -6.36 13.52 -21.81
N ARG A 32 -6.88 12.31 -21.54
CA ARG A 32 -8.18 12.10 -20.89
C ARG A 32 -8.01 12.10 -19.38
N LEU A 33 -8.86 12.84 -18.68
CA LEU A 33 -8.85 12.88 -17.23
C LEU A 33 -9.42 11.57 -16.67
N SER A 34 -8.64 10.87 -15.86
CA SER A 34 -9.05 9.64 -15.18
C SER A 34 -8.88 9.81 -13.67
N GLN A 35 -9.83 9.29 -12.90
CA GLN A 35 -9.72 9.19 -11.45
C GLN A 35 -8.89 7.95 -11.09
N ILE A 36 -7.99 8.07 -10.13
CA ILE A 36 -7.11 7.01 -9.63
C ILE A 36 -7.31 6.91 -8.12
N ILE A 37 -7.30 5.69 -7.59
CA ILE A 37 -7.33 5.40 -6.16
C ILE A 37 -5.89 5.06 -5.72
N GLU A 38 -5.27 5.90 -4.89
CA GLU A 38 -3.85 5.78 -4.47
C GLU A 38 -3.65 5.39 -3.00
N GLY A 39 -4.66 4.80 -2.37
CA GLY A 39 -4.57 4.37 -0.97
C GLY A 39 -4.39 2.86 -0.77
N SER A 40 -4.15 2.47 0.49
CA SER A 40 -3.97 1.08 0.91
C SER A 40 -4.95 0.73 2.04
N LEU A 41 -5.73 -0.34 1.85
CA LEU A 41 -6.62 -0.91 2.87
C LEU A 41 -5.85 -1.58 4.01
N GLU A 42 -4.63 -2.05 3.73
CA GLU A 42 -3.77 -2.67 4.73
C GLU A 42 -2.79 -1.62 5.26
N LYS A 43 -2.81 -1.37 6.57
CA LYS A 43 -1.57 -1.00 7.27
C LYS A 43 -0.66 -2.22 7.12
N ARG A 44 0.28 -2.18 6.17
CA ARG A 44 1.33 -3.20 6.05
C ARG A 44 2.51 -2.75 6.88
N PRO A 45 2.60 -3.14 8.16
CA PRO A 45 3.81 -2.92 8.91
C PRO A 45 4.97 -3.59 8.17
N SER A 46 6.09 -2.88 8.13
CA SER A 46 7.33 -3.37 7.57
C SER A 46 8.17 -3.96 8.71
N TYR A 47 8.83 -5.08 8.46
CA TYR A 47 9.55 -5.82 9.49
C TYR A 47 11.05 -5.88 9.18
N CYS A 48 11.88 -5.80 10.22
CA CYS A 48 13.31 -6.09 10.07
C CYS A 48 13.53 -7.61 10.16
N PRO A 49 14.11 -8.25 9.12
CA PRO A 49 14.33 -9.70 9.12
C PRO A 49 15.37 -10.15 10.16
N SER A 50 16.18 -9.23 10.70
CA SER A 50 17.23 -9.56 11.67
C SER A 50 16.76 -9.54 13.13
N CYS A 51 15.79 -8.69 13.47
CA CYS A 51 15.35 -8.51 14.87
C CYS A 51 13.85 -8.70 15.08
N GLY A 52 13.07 -8.86 14.01
CA GLY A 52 11.63 -9.11 14.07
C GLY A 52 10.77 -7.89 14.46
N VAL A 53 11.38 -6.73 14.69
CA VAL A 53 10.65 -5.50 15.03
C VAL A 53 9.81 -5.05 13.84
N ALA A 54 8.61 -4.55 14.13
CA ALA A 54 7.64 -4.04 13.17
C ALA A 54 7.59 -2.51 13.21
N TRP A 55 7.48 -1.88 12.05
CA TRP A 55 7.30 -0.44 11.89
C TRP A 55 6.12 -0.16 10.97
N GLU A 56 5.45 0.98 11.16
CA GLU A 56 4.36 1.38 10.27
C GLU A 56 4.85 1.80 8.87
N SER A 57 6.11 2.19 8.73
CA SER A 57 6.71 2.71 7.49
C SER A 57 7.96 1.93 7.08
N THR A 58 8.08 1.66 5.78
CA THR A 58 9.30 1.09 5.18
C THR A 58 10.52 1.97 5.40
N LYS A 59 10.36 3.30 5.45
CA LYS A 59 11.47 4.24 5.70
C LYS A 59 12.12 3.99 7.06
N ASP A 60 11.33 3.69 8.08
CA ASP A 60 11.83 3.47 9.44
C ASP A 60 12.61 2.16 9.53
N VAL A 61 12.20 1.13 8.79
CA VAL A 61 12.95 -0.14 8.67
C VAL A 61 14.30 0.07 8.00
N TYR A 62 14.34 0.84 6.91
CA TYR A 62 15.61 1.16 6.24
C TYR A 62 16.53 1.99 7.14
N ALA A 63 16.00 3.01 7.83
CA ALA A 63 16.76 3.78 8.80
C ALA A 63 17.37 2.88 9.89
N HIS A 64 16.56 1.99 10.47
CA HIS A 64 17.00 0.99 11.45
C HIS A 64 18.16 0.13 10.91
N GLY A 65 18.05 -0.41 9.70
CA GLY A 65 19.08 -1.25 9.08
C GLY A 65 20.36 -0.52 8.69
N THR A 66 20.28 0.78 8.39
CA THR A 66 21.44 1.63 8.04
C THR A 66 22.20 2.15 9.25
N THR A 67 21.62 2.09 10.45
CA THR A 67 22.37 2.37 11.68
C THR A 67 23.48 1.34 11.83
N PRO A 68 24.77 1.73 11.76
CA PRO A 68 25.85 0.79 11.98
C PRO A 68 25.66 0.22 13.38
N LYS A 69 25.65 -1.11 13.53
CA LYS A 69 25.83 -1.76 14.83
C LYS A 69 27.15 -1.23 15.38
N LYS A 70 27.11 -0.16 16.19
CA LYS A 70 28.26 0.31 16.95
C LYS A 70 28.66 -0.91 17.78
N ARG A 71 29.77 -1.56 17.40
CA ARG A 71 30.34 -2.69 18.12
C ARG A 71 30.44 -2.23 19.58
N LYS A 72 29.71 -2.87 20.49
CA LYS A 72 30.04 -2.79 21.91
C LYS A 72 31.41 -3.45 22.03
N ILE A 73 32.45 -2.63 22.13
CA ILE A 73 33.75 -3.07 22.58
C ILE A 73 33.53 -3.40 24.06
N GLN A 74 33.59 -4.69 24.39
CA GLN A 74 33.75 -5.15 25.77
C GLN A 74 35.20 -4.94 26.19
#